data_AF-A0A1Y6C4C5-F1
#
_entry.id   AF-A0A1Y6C4C5-F1
#
_cell.length_a   1.000
_cell.length_b   1.000
_cell.length_c   1.000
_cell.angle_alpha   90.00
_cell.angle_beta   90.00
_cell.angle_gamma   90.00
#
_symmetry.space_group_name_H-M   'P 1'
#
loop_
_entity.id
_entity.type
_entity.pdbx_description
1 polymer ?
#
loop_
_entity_poly.entity_id
_entity_poly.type
_entity_poly.pdbx_seq_one_letter_code
_entity_poly.pdbx_strand_id
1 'polypeptide(L)'
;MSVIPASFTSLVRTRRSLEKAYQSGDWESVREVDVLLGDCLNRAFDDSDRDTTVLIEELEKVLRLYANIVSTLPVQGVAADLKIGNTLQNNPPLD
;
A
#
# COMPACT_ATOMS: atom_id res chain seq x y z
N MET A 1 -27.93 -19.91 -5.44
CA MET A 1 -26.54 -20.15 -4.99
C MET A 1 -25.64 -19.44 -5.98
N SER A 2 -25.02 -18.33 -5.60
CA SER A 2 -24.08 -17.63 -6.48
C SER A 2 -22.75 -18.38 -6.42
N VAL A 3 -22.34 -18.98 -7.54
CA VAL A 3 -21.06 -19.69 -7.64
C VAL A 3 -19.98 -18.62 -7.69
N ILE A 4 -19.17 -18.53 -6.65
CA ILE A 4 -18.09 -17.55 -6.59
C ILE A 4 -16.98 -17.97 -7.55
N PRO A 5 -16.57 -17.12 -8.51
CA PRO A 5 -15.52 -17.46 -9.45
C PRO A 5 -14.19 -17.81 -8.76
N ALA A 6 -13.43 -18.74 -9.35
CA ALA A 6 -12.12 -19.11 -8.84
C ALA A 6 -11.13 -17.92 -8.86
N SER A 7 -11.28 -17.04 -9.86
CA SER A 7 -10.56 -15.77 -10.00
C SER A 7 -10.80 -14.85 -8.80
N PHE A 8 -12.06 -14.68 -8.40
CA PHE A 8 -12.45 -13.91 -7.21
C PHE A 8 -11.91 -14.50 -5.91
N THR A 9 -11.98 -15.83 -5.76
CA THR A 9 -11.43 -16.47 -4.55
C THR A 9 -9.91 -16.27 -4.44
N SER A 10 -9.21 -16.28 -5.58
CA SER A 10 -7.78 -16.00 -5.65
C SER A 10 -7.48 -14.56 -5.24
N LEU A 11 -8.25 -13.60 -5.75
CA LEU A 11 -8.18 -12.19 -5.35
C LEU A 11 -8.31 -12.00 -3.82
N VAL A 12 -9.33 -12.61 -3.21
CA VAL A 12 -9.55 -12.51 -1.75
C VAL A 12 -8.38 -13.08 -0.96
N ARG A 13 -7.80 -14.21 -1.41
CA ARG A 13 -6.63 -14.81 -0.76
C ARG A 13 -5.41 -13.91 -0.86
N THR A 14 -5.14 -13.36 -2.04
CA THR A 14 -4.00 -12.47 -2.27
C THR A 14 -4.14 -11.19 -1.43
N ARG A 15 -5.34 -10.60 -1.33
CA ARG A 15 -5.61 -9.45 -0.44
C ARG A 15 -5.27 -9.76 1.03
N ARG A 16 -5.70 -10.92 1.53
CA ARG A 16 -5.38 -11.35 2.91
C ARG A 16 -3.89 -11.58 3.10
N SER A 17 -3.19 -12.08 2.08
CA SER A 17 -1.74 -12.23 2.12
C SER A 17 -1.04 -10.88 2.19
N LEU A 18 -1.55 -9.87 1.46
CA LEU A 18 -1.02 -8.51 1.49
C LEU A 18 -1.20 -7.88 2.87
N GLU A 19 -2.39 -8.02 3.44
CA GLU A 19 -2.72 -7.57 4.79
C GLU A 19 -1.81 -8.21 5.84
N LYS A 20 -1.51 -9.51 5.71
CA LYS A 20 -0.60 -10.23 6.60
C LYS A 20 0.85 -9.76 6.45
N ALA A 21 1.32 -9.56 5.21
CA ALA A 21 2.67 -9.06 4.95
C ALA A 21 2.86 -7.66 5.55
N TYR A 22 1.87 -6.79 5.39
CA TYR A 22 1.85 -5.46 5.98
C TYR A 22 1.85 -5.50 7.52
N GLN A 23 1.00 -6.33 8.14
CA GLN A 23 0.98 -6.49 9.61
C GLN A 23 2.30 -7.04 10.16
N SER A 24 3.04 -7.81 9.37
CA SER A 24 4.34 -8.36 9.74
C SER A 24 5.50 -7.37 9.53
N GLY A 25 5.23 -6.21 8.91
CA GLY A 25 6.25 -5.21 8.54
C GLY A 25 7.17 -5.65 7.41
N ASP A 26 6.81 -6.70 6.67
CA ASP A 26 7.61 -7.26 5.58
C ASP A 26 7.29 -6.54 4.26
N TRP A 27 7.95 -5.41 4.05
CA TRP A 27 7.74 -4.54 2.88
C TRP A 27 8.15 -5.19 1.55
N GLU A 28 9.07 -6.15 1.57
CA GLU A 28 9.45 -6.91 0.38
C GLU A 28 8.31 -7.84 -0.03
N SER A 29 7.78 -8.62 0.91
CA SER A 29 6.59 -9.44 0.68
C SER A 29 5.37 -8.60 0.29
N VAL A 30 5.19 -7.40 0.86
CA VAL A 30 4.11 -6.48 0.45
C VAL A 30 4.22 -6.14 -1.03
N ARG A 31 5.42 -5.83 -1.52
CA ARG A 31 5.65 -5.51 -2.93
C ARG A 31 5.40 -6.71 -3.86
N GLU A 32 5.85 -7.90 -3.46
CA GLU A 32 5.62 -9.10 -4.28
C GLU A 32 4.13 -9.46 -4.36
N VAL A 33 3.44 -9.39 -3.23
CA VAL A 33 2.00 -9.70 -3.16
C VAL A 33 1.17 -8.63 -3.85
N ASP A 34 1.60 -7.36 -3.86
CA ASP A 34 0.98 -6.27 -4.61
C ASP A 34 0.92 -6.55 -6.12
N VAL A 35 2.03 -7.00 -6.70
CA VAL A 35 2.09 -7.40 -8.12
C VAL A 35 1.12 -8.54 -8.39
N LEU A 36 1.11 -9.56 -7.54
CA LEU A 36 0.20 -10.70 -7.65
C LEU A 36 -1.28 -10.28 -7.49
N LEU A 37 -1.55 -9.27 -6.68
CA LEU A 37 -2.90 -8.74 -6.47
C LEU A 37 -3.43 -8.06 -7.72
N GLY A 38 -2.58 -7.28 -8.41
CA GLY A 38 -2.91 -6.68 -9.70
C GLY A 38 -3.27 -7.73 -10.76
N ASP A 39 -2.51 -8.81 -10.85
CA ASP A 39 -2.81 -9.91 -11.76
C ASP A 39 -4.12 -10.63 -11.41
N CYS A 40 -4.40 -10.83 -10.12
CA CYS A 40 -5.66 -11.42 -9.67
C CYS A 40 -6.85 -10.51 -9.97
N LEU A 41 -6.70 -9.18 -9.84
CA LEU A 41 -7.73 -8.21 -10.21
C LEU A 41 -8.05 -8.29 -11.70
N ASN A 42 -7.04 -8.23 -12.56
CA ASN A 42 -7.24 -8.33 -14.01
C ASN A 42 -7.98 -9.62 -14.39
N ARG A 43 -7.57 -10.76 -13.83
CA ARG A 43 -8.24 -12.05 -14.06
C ARG A 43 -9.68 -12.08 -13.54
N ALA A 44 -9.97 -11.43 -12.41
CA ALA A 44 -11.33 -11.36 -11.87
C ALA A 44 -12.23 -10.41 -12.69
N PHE A 45 -11.66 -9.38 -13.32
CA PHE A 45 -12.38 -8.49 -14.24
C PHE A 45 -12.63 -9.11 -15.62
N ASP A 46 -11.70 -9.92 -16.12
CA ASP A 46 -11.85 -10.64 -17.39
C ASP A 46 -12.73 -11.89 -17.28
N ASP A 47 -13.07 -12.32 -16.05
CA ASP A 47 -13.95 -13.46 -15.83
C ASP A 47 -15.37 -13.17 -16.36
N SER A 48 -15.88 -14.09 -17.18
CA SER A 48 -17.19 -13.98 -17.82
C SER A 48 -18.33 -14.23 -16.84
N ASP A 49 -18.07 -15.00 -15.78
CA ASP A 49 -19.03 -15.32 -14.72
C ASP A 49 -18.89 -14.38 -13.51
N ARG A 50 -18.24 -13.22 -13.68
CA ARG A 50 -17.99 -12.30 -12.56
C ARG A 50 -19.28 -11.73 -11.99
N ASP A 51 -19.36 -11.75 -10.67
CA ASP A 51 -20.32 -10.94 -9.92
C ASP A 51 -19.74 -9.55 -9.73
N THR A 52 -20.21 -8.59 -10.55
CA THR A 52 -19.64 -7.23 -10.59
C THR A 52 -19.81 -6.50 -9.25
N THR A 53 -20.93 -6.70 -8.56
CA THR A 53 -21.18 -6.05 -7.26
C THR A 53 -20.18 -6.53 -6.23
N VAL A 54 -20.00 -7.84 -6.13
CA VAL A 54 -19.09 -8.46 -5.17
C VAL A 54 -17.62 -8.15 -5.50
N LEU A 55 -17.27 -8.04 -6.79
CA LEU A 55 -15.94 -7.62 -7.24
C LEU A 55 -15.62 -6.17 -6.87
N ILE A 56 -16.58 -5.26 -7.03
CA ILE A 56 -16.42 -3.85 -6.63
C ILE A 56 -16.23 -3.75 -5.11
N GLU A 57 -17.01 -4.50 -4.33
CA GLU A 57 -16.85 -4.55 -2.87
C GLU A 57 -15.45 -5.00 -2.44
N GLU A 58 -14.86 -5.99 -3.11
CA GLU A 58 -13.47 -6.38 -2.83
C GLU A 58 -12.47 -5.33 -3.29
N LEU A 59 -12.70 -4.66 -4.42
CA LEU A 59 -11.84 -3.56 -4.87
C LEU A 59 -11.82 -2.41 -3.84
N GLU A 60 -12.97 -2.07 -3.27
CA GLU A 60 -13.04 -1.08 -2.19
C GLU A 60 -12.21 -1.51 -0.97
N LYS A 61 -12.26 -2.80 -0.58
CA LYS A 61 -11.45 -3.32 0.53
C LYS A 61 -9.96 -3.24 0.24
N VAL A 62 -9.56 -3.53 -1.00
CA VAL A 62 -8.18 -3.37 -1.46
C VAL A 62 -7.74 -1.91 -1.35
N LEU A 63 -8.52 -0.96 -1.87
CA LEU A 63 -8.22 0.47 -1.79
C LEU A 63 -8.14 0.98 -0.35
N ARG A 64 -9.03 0.53 0.53
CA ARG A 64 -8.97 0.86 1.96
C ARG A 64 -7.69 0.34 2.63
N LEU A 65 -7.22 -0.86 2.25
CA LEU A 65 -5.96 -1.39 2.74
C LEU A 65 -4.78 -0.51 2.31
N TYR A 66 -4.71 -0.09 1.04
CA TYR A 66 -3.69 0.86 0.60
C TYR A 66 -3.77 2.20 1.33
N ALA A 67 -4.98 2.74 1.51
CA ALA A 67 -5.16 4.00 2.24
C ALA A 67 -4.63 3.89 3.68
N ASN A 68 -4.83 2.75 4.34
CA ASN A 68 -4.28 2.47 5.66
C ASN A 68 -2.75 2.41 5.63
N ILE A 69 -2.18 1.62 4.70
CA ILE A 69 -0.72 1.52 4.51
C ILE A 69 -0.10 2.91 4.34
N VAL A 70 -0.64 3.73 3.43
CA VAL A 70 -0.14 5.10 3.16
C VAL A 70 -0.31 6.00 4.37
N SER A 71 -1.42 5.91 5.10
CA SER A 71 -1.67 6.72 6.31
C SER A 71 -0.72 6.40 7.46
N THR A 72 -0.19 5.16 7.50
CA THR A 72 0.79 4.75 8.51
C THR A 72 2.23 5.06 8.15
N LEU A 73 2.51 5.36 6.87
CA LEU A 73 3.84 5.82 6.50
C LEU A 73 4.01 7.23 7.08
N PRO A 74 5.08 7.49 7.87
CA PRO A 74 5.39 8.86 8.22
C PRO A 74 5.55 9.63 6.92
N VAL A 75 4.93 10.81 6.83
CA VAL A 75 5.20 11.77 5.75
C VAL A 75 6.72 11.97 5.71
N GLN A 76 7.39 11.21 4.84
CA GLN A 76 8.80 11.36 4.54
C GLN A 76 8.88 12.51 3.56
N GLY A 77 8.67 13.71 4.10
CA GLY A 77 8.59 14.97 3.40
C GLY A 77 8.57 16.09 4.42
N VAL A 78 9.74 16.64 4.71
CA VAL A 78 9.98 17.87 5.49
C VAL A 78 9.97 17.75 7.03
N ALA A 79 10.75 16.82 7.57
CA ALA A 79 11.41 17.04 8.87
C ALA A 79 12.88 16.62 8.81
N ALA A 80 13.54 16.95 7.70
CA ALA A 80 14.98 17.07 7.69
C ALA A 80 15.31 18.31 8.54
N ASP A 81 15.66 18.05 9.79
CA ASP A 81 16.60 18.77 10.63
C ASP A 81 17.33 19.93 9.91
N LEU A 82 16.67 21.09 9.79
CA LEU A 82 17.36 22.37 9.59
C LEU A 82 17.45 23.04 10.96
N LYS A 83 18.25 22.43 11.86
CA LYS A 83 18.92 23.20 12.91
C LYS A 83 19.96 24.10 12.23
N ILE A 84 19.52 25.16 11.55
CA ILE A 84 20.38 26.34 11.38
C ILE A 84 20.37 27.05 12.72
N GLY A 85 21.16 26.48 13.63
CA GLY A 85 21.59 27.12 14.85
C GLY A 85 22.35 28.38 14.47
N ASN A 86 21.71 29.50 14.75
CA ASN A 86 22.25 30.85 14.79
C ASN A 86 23.62 30.84 15.50
N THR A 87 24.72 30.68 14.75
CA THR A 87 26.08 30.75 15.28
C THR A 87 26.72 32.04 14.79
N LEU A 88 26.36 33.10 15.50
CA LEU A 88 27.20 34.23 15.89
C LEU A 88 28.34 34.59 14.91
N GLN A 89 28.01 35.54 14.05
CA GLN A 89 28.85 36.67 13.71
C GLN A 89 29.75 37.08 14.90
N ASN A 90 31.06 36.85 14.80
CA ASN A 90 32.16 37.60 15.44
C ASN A 90 33.51 36.97 15.04
N ASN A 91 34.06 37.40 13.91
CA ASN A 91 35.47 37.18 13.60
C ASN A 91 36.26 38.39 14.15
N PRO A 92 37.30 38.23 14.98
CA PRO A 92 38.08 39.36 15.46
C PRO A 92 38.97 39.94 14.33
N PRO A 93 39.33 41.24 14.40
CA PRO A 93 40.20 41.87 13.41
C PRO A 93 41.64 41.35 13.52
N LEU A 94 42.26 41.09 12.37
CA LEU A 94 43.69 40.78 12.26
C LEU A 94 44.48 42.10 12.29
N ASP A 95 45.31 42.27 13.32
CA ASP A 95 46.57 43.03 13.28
C ASP A 95 47.68 42.11 12.77
#